data_AF-A0A4Z0JJ05-F1
#
_entry.id   AF-A0A4Z0JJ05-F1
#
_cell.length_a   1.000
_cell.length_b   1.000
_cell.length_c   1.000
_cell.angle_alpha   90.00
_cell.angle_beta   90.00
_cell.angle_gamma   90.00
#
_symmetry.space_group_name_H-M   'P 1'
#
loop_
_entity.id
_entity.type
_entity.pdbx_description
1 polymer ?
#
loop_
_entity_poly.entity_id
_entity_poly.type
_entity_poly.pdbx_seq_one_letter_code
_entity_poly.pdbx_strand_id
1 'polypeptide(L)'
;MRSYLRVFLFGIFLLGMGYLGLCAYAKDNPGQNAQAFNRYNILVKHEAKYVKIDNKNAKDNDGFGNYDYKLTSYDNAGKKKQIEFTGMKKLKQGHFLKLDTKGNYVYSYKEVFKKDIPSDIFTKLNLQ
;
A
#
# COMPACT_ATOMS: atom_id res chain seq x y z
N MET A 1 29.05 21.31 29.23
CA MET A 1 28.51 19.93 29.06
C MET A 1 26.98 19.88 28.98
N ARG A 2 26.21 20.46 29.93
CA ARG A 2 24.72 20.41 29.89
C ARG A 2 24.07 21.08 28.66
N SER A 3 24.65 22.15 28.12
CA SER A 3 24.12 22.84 26.93
C SER A 3 24.25 22.00 25.64
N TYR A 4 25.43 21.42 25.39
CA TYR A 4 25.67 20.54 24.23
C TYR A 4 24.80 19.28 24.25
N LEU A 5 24.58 18.68 25.43
CA LEU A 5 23.67 17.55 25.57
C LEU A 5 22.23 17.92 25.18
N ARG A 6 21.74 19.12 25.58
CA ARG A 6 20.40 19.59 25.19
C ARG A 6 20.28 19.81 23.69
N VAL A 7 21.28 20.42 23.06
CA VAL A 7 21.31 20.61 21.59
C VAL A 7 21.34 19.27 20.86
N PHE A 8 22.13 18.31 21.34
CA PHE A 8 22.20 16.96 20.80
C PHE A 8 20.85 16.23 20.91
N LEU A 9 20.22 16.26 22.09
CA LEU A 9 18.90 15.64 22.30
C LEU A 9 17.82 16.31 21.44
N PHE A 10 17.87 17.64 21.27
CA PHE A 10 16.97 18.36 20.39
C PHE A 10 17.17 17.96 18.92
N GLY A 11 18.41 17.76 18.49
CA GLY A 11 18.72 17.21 17.16
C GLY A 11 18.12 15.83 16.94
N ILE A 12 18.27 14.90 17.89
CA ILE A 12 17.64 13.57 17.82
C ILE A 12 16.11 13.69 17.75
N PHE A 13 15.53 14.57 18.55
CA PHE A 13 14.09 14.81 18.55
C PHE A 13 13.59 15.30 17.19
N LEU A 14 14.28 16.28 16.58
CA LEU A 14 13.93 16.77 15.24
C LEU A 14 14.06 15.69 14.17
N LEU A 15 15.12 14.86 14.23
CA LEU A 15 15.27 13.71 13.34
C LEU A 15 14.12 12.71 13.52
N GLY A 16 13.72 12.43 14.76
CA GLY A 16 12.59 11.56 15.08
C GLY A 16 11.27 12.12 14.52
N MET A 17 11.00 13.41 14.73
CA MET A 17 9.82 14.07 14.16
C MET A 17 9.83 14.05 12.63
N GLY A 18 10.97 14.33 12.01
CA GLY A 18 11.13 14.28 10.55
C GLY A 18 10.85 12.87 10.01
N TYR A 19 11.37 11.84 10.68
CA TYR A 19 11.10 10.45 10.32
C TYR A 19 9.62 10.07 10.45
N LEU A 20 8.95 10.51 11.52
CA LEU A 20 7.50 10.29 11.70
C LEU A 20 6.68 10.99 10.60
N GLY A 21 7.06 12.21 10.21
CA GLY A 21 6.45 12.92 9.08
C GLY A 21 6.57 12.16 7.76
N LEU A 22 7.76 11.61 7.48
CA LEU A 22 7.98 10.76 6.29
C LEU A 22 7.13 9.49 6.34
N CYS A 23 6.99 8.85 7.50
CA CYS A 23 6.12 7.68 7.67
C CYS A 23 4.66 8.01 7.36
N ALA A 24 4.15 9.14 7.87
CA ALA A 24 2.77 9.58 7.63
C ALA A 24 2.52 9.87 6.14
N TYR A 25 3.48 10.51 5.46
CA TYR A 25 3.41 10.79 4.03
C TYR A 25 3.44 9.52 3.17
N ALA A 26 4.41 8.63 3.44
CA ALA A 26 4.66 7.48 2.59
C ALA A 26 3.59 6.38 2.73
N LYS A 27 2.94 6.23 3.89
CA LYS A 27 1.99 5.13 4.16
C LYS A 27 0.91 5.00 3.09
N ASP A 28 0.38 6.12 2.62
CA ASP A 28 -0.77 6.18 1.70
C ASP A 28 -0.42 6.64 0.27
N ASN A 29 0.87 6.89 0.00
CA ASN A 29 1.33 7.35 -1.30
C ASN A 29 1.69 6.15 -2.20
N PRO A 30 1.04 5.96 -3.36
CA PRO A 30 1.30 4.82 -4.24
C PRO A 30 2.58 4.97 -5.08
N GLY A 31 3.24 6.13 -5.06
CA GLY A 31 4.45 6.38 -5.85
C GLY A 31 5.61 5.47 -5.46
N GLN A 32 6.45 5.14 -6.44
CA GLN A 32 7.57 4.21 -6.32
C GLN A 32 8.50 4.51 -5.14
N ASN A 33 8.83 5.79 -4.91
CA ASN A 33 9.70 6.20 -3.80
C ASN A 33 9.06 5.91 -2.43
N ALA A 34 7.75 6.16 -2.29
CA ALA A 34 7.03 5.86 -1.07
C ALA A 34 6.90 4.35 -0.84
N GLN A 35 6.69 3.58 -1.90
CA GLN A 35 6.70 2.11 -1.83
C GLN A 35 8.07 1.57 -1.42
N ALA A 36 9.17 2.07 -2.00
CA ALA A 36 10.53 1.69 -1.65
C ALA A 36 10.85 2.02 -0.18
N PHE A 37 10.42 3.20 0.30
CA PHE A 37 10.54 3.58 1.71
C PHE A 37 9.72 2.64 2.61
N ASN A 38 8.46 2.38 2.28
CA ASN A 38 7.56 1.55 3.07
C ASN A 38 8.06 0.10 3.22
N ARG A 39 8.68 -0.48 2.18
CA ARG A 39 9.27 -1.82 2.20
C ARG A 39 10.19 -2.01 3.41
N TYR A 40 11.12 -1.06 3.62
CA TYR A 40 12.14 -1.13 4.68
C TYR A 40 11.78 -0.38 5.96
N ASN A 41 10.66 0.35 5.98
CA ASN A 41 10.26 1.15 7.14
C ASN A 41 9.98 0.27 8.37
N ILE A 42 10.48 0.62 9.56
CA ILE A 42 10.27 -0.19 10.77
C ILE A 42 8.98 0.15 11.54
N LEU A 43 8.36 1.30 11.28
CA LEU A 43 7.16 1.80 11.97
C LEU A 43 5.86 1.54 11.20
N VAL A 44 5.93 1.40 9.87
CA VAL A 44 4.78 1.10 9.02
C VAL A 44 4.46 -0.38 9.14
N LYS A 45 3.22 -0.68 9.54
CA LYS A 45 2.74 -2.04 9.78
C LYS A 45 2.41 -2.78 8.49
N HIS A 46 2.53 -4.11 8.56
CA HIS A 46 1.90 -5.00 7.59
C HIS A 46 0.39 -5.02 7.79
N GLU A 47 -0.35 -4.77 6.73
CA GLU A 47 -1.81 -4.65 6.71
C GLU A 47 -2.34 -5.26 5.42
N ALA A 48 -3.51 -5.89 5.49
CA ALA A 48 -4.17 -6.37 4.29
C ALA A 48 -4.96 -5.25 3.61
N LYS A 49 -4.98 -5.28 2.28
CA LYS A 49 -5.85 -4.45 1.46
C LYS A 49 -6.61 -5.33 0.48
N TYR A 50 -7.82 -4.91 0.12
CA TYR A 50 -8.68 -5.63 -0.80
C TYR A 50 -8.92 -4.79 -2.05
N VAL A 51 -8.89 -5.43 -3.21
CA VAL A 51 -9.15 -4.81 -4.52
C VAL A 51 -10.09 -5.67 -5.34
N LYS A 52 -10.81 -5.03 -6.27
CA LYS A 52 -11.49 -5.66 -7.38
C LYS A 52 -10.66 -5.37 -8.63
N ILE A 53 -10.35 -6.41 -9.41
CA ILE A 53 -9.55 -6.28 -10.62
C ILE A 53 -10.37 -5.57 -11.68
N ASP A 54 -9.84 -4.43 -12.12
CA ASP A 54 -10.27 -3.73 -13.32
C ASP A 54 -9.09 -3.58 -14.29
N ASN A 55 -9.18 -4.25 -15.44
CA ASN A 55 -8.16 -4.27 -16.47
C ASN A 55 -8.25 -3.06 -17.43
N LYS A 56 -9.21 -2.14 -17.27
CA LYS A 56 -9.37 -0.98 -18.18
C LYS A 56 -8.07 -0.20 -18.41
N ASN A 57 -7.27 -0.07 -17.36
CA ASN A 57 -5.99 0.64 -17.39
C ASN A 57 -4.78 -0.27 -17.13
N ALA A 58 -4.96 -1.59 -17.15
CA ALA A 58 -3.86 -2.53 -16.91
C ALA A 58 -2.92 -2.55 -18.12
N LYS A 59 -1.62 -2.42 -17.87
CA LYS A 59 -0.60 -2.31 -18.93
C LYS A 59 0.53 -3.29 -18.72
N ASP A 60 0.92 -3.95 -19.80
CA ASP A 60 2.19 -4.67 -19.88
C ASP A 60 3.23 -3.68 -20.45
N ASN A 61 3.93 -3.00 -19.54
CA ASN A 61 4.87 -1.94 -19.92
C ASN A 61 6.23 -2.50 -20.37
N ASP A 62 6.59 -3.70 -19.91
CA ASP A 62 7.90 -4.31 -20.15
C ASP A 62 7.86 -5.37 -21.27
N GLY A 63 6.68 -5.80 -21.70
CA GLY A 63 6.47 -6.80 -22.75
C GLY A 63 6.76 -8.22 -22.30
N PHE A 64 7.00 -8.45 -21.00
CA PHE A 64 7.31 -9.76 -20.44
C PHE A 64 6.08 -10.46 -19.86
N GLY A 65 4.88 -9.92 -20.08
CA GLY A 65 3.62 -10.50 -19.62
C GLY A 65 3.23 -10.10 -18.21
N ASN A 66 4.00 -9.24 -17.55
CA ASN A 66 3.63 -8.63 -16.28
C ASN A 66 2.66 -7.48 -16.54
N TYR A 67 1.69 -7.25 -15.66
CA TYR A 67 0.73 -6.17 -15.83
C TYR A 67 0.74 -5.24 -14.63
N ASP A 68 0.90 -3.94 -14.88
CA ASP A 68 0.80 -2.91 -13.87
C ASP A 68 -0.66 -2.50 -13.66
N TYR A 69 -1.04 -2.44 -12.40
CA TYR A 69 -2.39 -2.11 -11.93
C TYR A 69 -2.36 -0.86 -11.08
N LYS A 70 -3.30 0.05 -11.33
CA LYS A 70 -3.64 1.17 -10.45
C LYS A 70 -5.12 1.07 -10.09
N LEU A 71 -5.40 0.66 -8.87
CA LEU A 71 -6.76 0.32 -8.44
C LEU A 71 -7.16 1.06 -7.17
N THR A 72 -8.46 1.24 -7.00
CA THR A 72 -9.01 1.60 -5.69
C THR A 72 -9.01 0.36 -4.80
N SER A 73 -8.43 0.49 -3.62
CA SER A 73 -8.39 -0.54 -2.58
C SER A 73 -9.06 -0.08 -1.29
N TYR A 74 -9.38 -1.04 -0.43
CA TYR A 74 -9.86 -0.79 0.93
C TYR A 74 -9.01 -1.58 1.93
N ASP A 75 -8.57 -0.92 3.00
CA ASP A 75 -7.90 -1.59 4.11
C ASP A 75 -8.89 -2.33 5.01
N ASN A 76 -8.39 -3.04 6.02
CA ASN A 76 -9.21 -3.79 6.99
C ASN A 76 -10.22 -2.92 7.77
N ALA A 77 -10.03 -1.59 7.82
CA ALA A 77 -10.97 -0.66 8.43
C ALA A 77 -12.00 -0.12 7.41
N GLY A 78 -11.96 -0.61 6.18
CA GLY A 78 -12.83 -0.18 5.09
C GLY A 78 -12.54 1.24 4.59
N LYS A 79 -11.33 1.77 4.84
CA LYS A 79 -10.92 3.09 4.35
C LYS A 79 -10.41 2.97 2.92
N LYS A 80 -10.91 3.85 2.04
CA LYS A 80 -10.52 3.92 0.63
C LYS A 80 -9.05 4.35 0.49
N LYS A 81 -8.30 3.65 -0.37
CA LYS A 81 -6.90 3.93 -0.71
C LYS A 81 -6.68 3.75 -2.22
N GLN A 82 -5.69 4.44 -2.77
CA GLN A 82 -5.15 4.10 -4.09
C GLN A 82 -3.99 3.11 -3.91
N ILE A 83 -3.91 2.10 -4.75
CA ILE A 83 -2.81 1.12 -4.73
C ILE A 83 -2.27 0.90 -6.14
N GLU A 84 -0.96 0.75 -6.24
CA GLU A 84 -0.25 0.41 -7.47
C GLU A 84 0.58 -0.86 -7.25
N PHE A 85 0.43 -1.85 -8.12
CA PHE A 85 1.17 -3.11 -8.02
C PHE A 85 1.26 -3.82 -9.38
N THR A 86 2.22 -4.73 -9.51
CA THR A 86 2.44 -5.52 -10.71
C THR A 86 1.94 -6.95 -10.51
N GLY A 87 1.07 -7.41 -11.41
CA GLY A 87 0.67 -8.80 -11.54
C GLY A 87 1.66 -9.58 -12.42
N MET A 88 1.97 -10.82 -12.08
CA MET A 88 2.88 -11.70 -12.85
C MET A 88 2.28 -12.13 -14.20
N LYS A 89 0.98 -11.89 -14.37
CA LYS A 89 0.19 -12.11 -15.58
C LYS A 89 -0.99 -11.17 -15.55
N LYS A 90 -1.69 -11.07 -16.68
CA LYS A 90 -2.99 -10.40 -16.71
C LYS A 90 -3.97 -11.08 -15.76
N LEU A 91 -4.40 -10.35 -14.74
CA LEU A 91 -5.34 -10.81 -13.72
C LEU A 91 -6.77 -10.82 -14.27
N LYS A 92 -7.61 -11.72 -13.74
CA LYS A 92 -8.96 -11.94 -14.25
C LYS A 92 -9.89 -10.79 -13.89
N GLN A 93 -10.57 -10.21 -14.90
CA GLN A 93 -11.49 -9.08 -14.72
C GLN A 93 -12.57 -9.39 -13.68
N GLY A 94 -12.84 -8.44 -12.78
CA GLY A 94 -13.91 -8.52 -11.79
C GLY A 94 -13.64 -9.46 -10.61
N HIS A 95 -12.49 -10.15 -10.59
CA HIS A 95 -12.07 -10.96 -9.46
C HIS A 95 -11.54 -10.10 -8.33
N PHE A 96 -11.54 -10.63 -7.11
CA PHE A 96 -11.07 -9.92 -5.93
C PHE A 96 -9.73 -10.46 -5.46
N LEU A 97 -8.84 -9.58 -5.04
CA LEU A 97 -7.59 -9.96 -4.41
C LEU A 97 -7.50 -9.41 -2.99
N LYS A 98 -6.87 -10.20 -2.12
CA LYS A 98 -6.29 -9.73 -0.85
C LYS A 98 -4.80 -9.50 -1.09
N LEU A 99 -4.38 -8.26 -0.94
CA LEU A 99 -3.00 -7.81 -1.02
C LEU A 99 -2.38 -7.86 0.39
N ASP A 100 -1.20 -8.45 0.51
CA ASP A 100 -0.34 -8.30 1.68
C ASP A 100 0.55 -7.07 1.48
N THR A 101 0.33 -6.06 2.31
CA THR A 101 0.92 -4.74 2.10
C THR A 101 1.63 -4.23 3.34
N LYS A 102 2.61 -3.35 3.14
CA LYS A 102 3.17 -2.50 4.19
C LYS A 102 3.11 -1.07 3.68
N GLY A 103 2.24 -0.26 4.29
CA GLY A 103 1.82 0.99 3.66
C GLY A 103 1.24 0.71 2.28
N ASN A 104 1.80 1.31 1.23
CA ASN A 104 1.41 1.04 -0.16
C ASN A 104 2.34 0.08 -0.92
N TYR A 105 3.38 -0.46 -0.27
CA TYR A 105 4.18 -1.51 -0.89
C TYR A 105 3.45 -2.85 -0.82
N VAL A 106 3.30 -3.54 -1.96
CA VAL A 106 2.65 -4.85 -2.04
C VAL A 106 3.71 -5.95 -2.08
N TYR A 107 3.71 -6.83 -1.08
CA TYR A 107 4.60 -8.00 -1.04
C TYR A 107 4.08 -9.14 -1.89
N SER A 108 2.78 -9.40 -1.78
CA SER A 108 2.12 -10.48 -2.46
C SER A 108 0.63 -10.19 -2.58
N TYR A 109 -0.04 -10.98 -3.41
CA TYR A 109 -1.48 -10.96 -3.54
C TYR A 109 -1.99 -12.38 -3.69
N LYS A 110 -3.22 -12.60 -3.21
CA LYS A 110 -3.94 -13.84 -3.41
C LYS A 110 -5.38 -13.57 -3.82
N GLU A 111 -5.91 -14.43 -4.66
CA GLU A 111 -7.31 -14.41 -5.02
C GLU A 111 -8.19 -14.76 -3.81
N VAL A 112 -9.30 -14.06 -3.67
CA VAL A 112 -10.26 -14.21 -2.58
C VAL A 112 -11.68 -14.11 -3.09
N PHE A 113 -12.61 -14.73 -2.37
CA PHE A 113 -14.03 -14.71 -2.72
C PHE A 113 -14.83 -13.91 -1.69
N LYS A 114 -16.12 -13.66 -1.98
CA LYS A 114 -17.03 -12.90 -1.12
C LYS A 114 -16.94 -13.31 0.37
N LYS A 115 -16.84 -14.61 0.65
CA LYS A 115 -16.76 -15.16 2.02
C LYS A 115 -15.46 -14.82 2.76
N ASP A 116 -14.40 -14.45 2.04
CA ASP A 116 -13.07 -14.18 2.59
C ASP A 116 -12.80 -12.67 2.77
N ILE A 117 -13.79 -11.83 2.41
CA ILE A 117 -13.73 -10.37 2.44
C ILE A 117 -14.77 -9.87 3.45
N PRO A 118 -14.42 -8.94 4.36
CA PRO A 118 -15.41 -8.28 5.22
C PRO A 118 -16.58 -7.72 4.41
N SER A 119 -17.81 -7.91 4.88
CA SER A 119 -19.03 -7.66 4.10
C SER A 119 -19.19 -6.19 3.67
N ASP A 120 -18.75 -5.26 4.50
CA ASP A 120 -18.76 -3.82 4.20
C ASP A 120 -17.74 -3.48 3.09
N ILE A 121 -16.55 -4.07 3.14
CA ILE A 121 -15.51 -3.93 2.11
C ILE A 121 -15.98 -4.53 0.80
N PHE A 122 -16.54 -5.74 0.82
CA PHE A 122 -17.06 -6.39 -0.38
C PHE A 122 -18.14 -5.54 -1.07
N THR A 123 -19.05 -4.96 -0.28
CA THR A 123 -20.07 -4.03 -0.81
C THR A 123 -19.42 -2.82 -1.46
N LYS A 124 -18.47 -2.15 -0.78
CA LYS A 124 -17.74 -1.01 -1.32
C LYS A 124 -16.98 -1.33 -2.61
N LEU A 125 -16.36 -2.50 -2.70
CA LEU A 125 -15.65 -2.97 -3.90
C LEU A 125 -16.57 -3.22 -5.09
N ASN A 126 -17.84 -3.56 -4.86
CA ASN A 126 -18.82 -3.78 -5.92
C ASN A 126 -19.52 -2.51 -6.41
N LEU A 127 -19.43 -1.43 -5.65
CA LEU A 127 -19.96 -0.11 -6.02
C LEU A 127 -18.96 0.75 -6.82
N GLN A 128 -17.76 0.21 -7.12
CA GLN A 128 -16.72 0.88 -7.90
C GLN A 128 -17.10 1.01 -9.38
#